data_AF-A0A1G9R0W0-F1
#
_entry.id   AF-A0A1G9R0W0-F1
#
_cell.length_a   1.000
_cell.length_b   1.000
_cell.length_c   1.000
_cell.angle_alpha   90.00
_cell.angle_beta   90.00
_cell.angle_gamma   90.00
#
_symmetry.space_group_name_H-M   'P 1'
#
loop_
_entity.id
_entity.type
_entity.pdbx_description
1 polymer ?
#
loop_
_entity_poly.entity_id
_entity_poly.type
_entity_poly.pdbx_seq_one_letter_code
_entity_poly.pdbx_strand_id
1 'polypeptide(L)'
;MPWWISETWNWFWYYRRGKIKFNVWDFGDTYNAMACNGETTVWNCYGSTPEAAKEMALVKLNLALKEESKERELVNQSDGFAHYHDK
;
A
#
# COMPACT_ATOMS: atom_id res chain seq x y z
N MET A 1 -6.77 -1.55 22.75
CA MET A 1 -7.60 -0.55 22.03
C MET A 1 -8.40 -1.30 20.97
N PRO A 2 -9.70 -1.04 20.80
CA PRO A 2 -10.48 -1.64 19.72
C PRO A 2 -9.88 -1.36 18.33
N TRP A 3 -9.93 -2.33 17.41
CA TRP A 3 -9.27 -2.23 16.11
C TRP A 3 -9.81 -1.06 15.26
N TRP A 4 -11.11 -0.79 15.33
CA TRP A 4 -11.79 0.28 14.58
C TRP A 4 -11.31 1.69 14.94
N ILE A 5 -10.88 1.89 16.20
CA ILE A 5 -10.27 3.16 16.62
C ILE A 5 -8.91 3.35 15.94
N SER A 6 -8.11 2.28 15.89
CA SER A 6 -6.80 2.31 15.25
C SER A 6 -6.90 2.52 13.74
N GLU A 7 -7.90 1.94 13.08
CA GLU A 7 -8.20 2.18 11.66
C GLU A 7 -8.65 3.62 11.41
N THR A 8 -9.55 4.14 12.22
CA THR A 8 -10.04 5.52 12.08
C THR A 8 -8.89 6.53 12.23
N TRP A 9 -7.98 6.28 13.18
CA TRP A 9 -6.78 7.10 13.37
C TRP A 9 -5.82 7.00 12.19
N ASN A 10 -5.55 5.79 11.69
CA ASN A 10 -4.71 5.58 10.51
C ASN A 10 -5.30 6.30 9.28
N TRP A 11 -6.62 6.22 9.10
CA TRP A 11 -7.32 6.92 8.04
C TRP A 11 -7.16 8.44 8.15
N PHE A 12 -7.37 9.01 9.35
CA PHE A 12 -7.30 10.45 9.55
C PHE A 12 -5.87 11.01 9.32
N TRP A 13 -4.84 10.32 9.81
CA TRP A 13 -3.47 10.83 9.77
C TRP A 13 -2.71 10.50 8.49
N TYR A 14 -3.02 9.36 7.86
CA TYR A 14 -2.27 8.86 6.71
C TYR A 14 -3.12 8.84 5.45
N TYR A 15 -4.17 8.02 5.43
CA TYR A 15 -4.86 7.66 4.18
C TYR A 15 -5.65 8.82 3.58
N ARG A 16 -6.35 9.61 4.39
CA ARG A 16 -7.08 10.82 3.94
C ARG A 16 -6.17 11.82 3.19
N ARG A 17 -4.86 11.82 3.50
CA ARG A 17 -3.87 12.73 2.90
C ARG A 17 -3.04 12.07 1.80
N GLY A 18 -3.41 10.87 1.36
CA GLY A 18 -2.64 10.10 0.39
C GLY A 18 -1.25 9.70 0.88
N LYS A 19 -1.04 9.66 2.21
CA LYS A 19 0.26 9.27 2.77
C LYS A 19 0.36 7.76 2.91
N ILE A 20 1.54 7.24 2.61
CA ILE A 20 1.87 5.84 2.84
C ILE A 20 2.23 5.65 4.32
N LYS A 21 1.58 4.69 4.95
CA LYS A 21 1.94 4.22 6.28
C LYS A 21 2.99 3.11 6.14
N PHE A 22 4.08 3.25 6.89
CA PHE A 22 5.10 2.21 7.02
C PHE A 22 5.07 1.61 8.42
N ASN A 23 5.16 0.28 8.51
CA ASN A 23 5.52 -0.41 9.75
C ASN A 23 6.81 -1.17 9.48
N VAL A 24 7.78 -1.09 10.39
CA VAL A 24 9.05 -1.82 10.30
C VAL A 24 9.23 -2.62 11.58
N TRP A 25 9.57 -3.89 11.42
CA TRP A 25 9.87 -4.82 12.50
C TRP A 25 11.33 -5.25 12.39
N ASP A 26 12.00 -5.25 13.54
CA ASP A 26 13.38 -5.70 13.68
C ASP A 26 13.39 -7.18 14.09
N PHE A 27 14.09 -8.02 13.32
CA PHE A 27 14.29 -9.45 13.57
C PHE A 27 15.75 -9.76 13.94
N GLY A 28 16.54 -8.77 14.39
CA GLY A 28 17.94 -8.89 14.78
C GLY A 28 18.89 -8.78 13.59
N ASP A 29 18.81 -9.75 12.67
CA ASP A 29 19.69 -9.80 11.49
C ASP A 29 19.09 -9.11 10.27
N THR A 30 17.76 -8.93 10.27
CA THR A 30 17.01 -8.38 9.14
C THR A 30 15.85 -7.52 9.63
N TYR A 31 15.43 -6.58 8.79
CA TYR A 31 14.24 -5.77 8.99
C TYR A 31 13.16 -6.20 8.02
N ASN A 32 11.93 -6.31 8.49
CA ASN A 32 10.76 -6.50 7.63
C ASN A 32 9.92 -5.22 7.66
N ALA A 33 9.48 -4.76 6.50
CA ALA A 33 8.59 -3.63 6.38
C ALA A 33 7.27 -4.03 5.72
N MET A 34 6.24 -3.29 6.10
CA MET A 34 4.94 -3.23 5.43
C MET A 34 4.69 -1.79 5.00
N ALA A 35 4.12 -1.62 3.80
CA ALA A 35 3.65 -0.33 3.30
C ALA A 35 2.18 -0.41 2.91
N CYS A 36 1.41 0.61 3.28
CA CYS A 36 -0.03 0.68 3.04
C CYS A 36 -0.43 2.11 2.65
N ASN A 37 -1.15 2.28 1.54
CA ASN A 37 -1.74 3.57 1.15
C ASN A 37 -3.21 3.74 1.59
N GLY A 38 -3.79 2.73 2.23
CA GLY A 38 -5.19 2.68 2.66
C GLY A 38 -6.08 1.79 1.79
N GLU A 39 -5.64 1.47 0.58
CA GLU A 39 -6.34 0.59 -0.37
C GLU A 39 -5.53 -0.68 -0.61
N THR A 40 -4.26 -0.50 -0.98
CA THR A 40 -3.29 -1.56 -1.25
C THR A 40 -2.31 -1.66 -0.08
N THR A 41 -2.04 -2.89 0.36
CA THR A 41 -1.06 -3.18 1.41
C THR A 41 -0.08 -4.24 0.93
N VAL A 42 1.21 -3.96 1.07
CA VAL A 42 2.28 -4.92 0.77
C VAL A 42 3.00 -5.32 2.04
N TRP A 43 3.31 -6.62 2.15
CA TRP A 43 3.95 -7.23 3.31
C TRP A 43 5.26 -7.91 2.88
N ASN A 44 6.03 -8.37 3.86
CA ASN A 44 7.25 -9.18 3.64
C ASN A 44 8.28 -8.44 2.78
N CYS A 45 8.62 -7.21 3.19
CA CYS A 45 9.60 -6.38 2.52
C CYS A 45 10.88 -6.36 3.36
N TYR A 46 11.82 -7.24 3.03
CA TYR A 46 13.00 -7.43 3.85
C TYR A 46 14.16 -6.51 3.43
N GLY A 47 14.99 -6.12 4.39
CA GLY A 47 16.22 -5.37 4.18
C GLY A 47 17.23 -5.60 5.29
N SER A 48 18.51 -5.36 5.01
CA SER A 48 19.59 -5.37 6.02
C SER A 48 19.58 -4.13 6.91
N THR A 49 18.87 -3.08 6.50
CA THR A 49 18.62 -1.87 7.28
C THR A 49 17.13 -1.52 7.27
N PRO A 50 16.64 -0.74 8.25
CA PRO A 50 15.26 -0.25 8.25
C PRO A 50 14.92 0.53 6.97
N GLU A 51 15.87 1.31 6.46
CA GLU A 51 15.71 2.12 5.25
C GLU A 51 15.58 1.22 4.02
N ALA A 52 16.43 0.20 3.90
CA ALA A 52 16.37 -0.75 2.79
C ALA A 52 15.03 -1.52 2.78
N ALA A 53 14.53 -1.92 3.96
CA ALA A 53 13.22 -2.57 4.07
C ALA A 53 12.08 -1.64 3.63
N LYS A 54 12.12 -0.35 4.03
CA LYS A 54 11.14 0.66 3.60
C LYS A 54 11.20 0.93 2.10
N GLU A 55 12.39 1.06 1.52
CA GLU A 55 12.55 1.23 0.08
C GLU A 55 11.96 0.06 -0.68
N MET A 56 12.21 -1.17 -0.21
CA MET A 56 11.62 -2.35 -0.82
C MET A 56 10.09 -2.36 -0.72
N ALA A 57 9.54 -1.95 0.43
CA ALA A 57 8.10 -1.83 0.60
C ALA A 57 7.50 -0.77 -0.33
N LEU A 58 8.18 0.35 -0.54
CA LEU A 58 7.76 1.41 -1.46
C LEU A 58 7.79 0.92 -2.92
N VAL A 59 8.85 0.22 -3.33
CA VAL A 59 8.96 -0.35 -4.69
C VAL A 59 7.85 -1.36 -4.95
N LYS A 60 7.61 -2.30 -4.02
CA LYS A 60 6.52 -3.28 -4.16
C LYS A 60 5.15 -2.62 -4.23
N LEU A 61 4.90 -1.61 -3.39
CA LEU A 61 3.63 -0.88 -3.41
C LEU A 61 3.43 -0.18 -4.77
N ASN A 62 4.45 0.48 -5.30
CA ASN A 62 4.38 1.12 -6.61
C ASN A 62 4.18 0.13 -7.76
N LEU A 63 4.73 -1.08 -7.66
CA LEU A 63 4.49 -2.15 -8.64
C LEU A 63 3.03 -2.62 -8.58
N ALA A 64 2.51 -2.90 -7.38
CA ALA A 64 1.12 -3.31 -7.20
C ALA A 64 0.13 -2.27 -7.76
N LEU A 65 0.37 -0.98 -7.51
CA LEU A 65 -0.48 0.10 -8.05
C LEU A 65 -0.44 0.19 -9.58
N LYS A 66 0.70 -0.11 -10.20
CA LYS A 66 0.83 -0.15 -11.67
C LYS A 66 0.17 -1.39 -12.28
N GLU A 67 0.13 -2.50 -11.56
CA GLU A 67 -0.57 -3.71 -11.99
C GLU A 67 -2.08 -3.51 -11.91
N GLU A 68 -2.59 -2.98 -10.78
CA GLU A 68 -4.00 -2.62 -10.64
C GLU A 68 -4.46 -1.63 -11.72
N SER A 69 -3.64 -0.63 -12.07
CA SER A 69 -4.01 0.32 -13.13
C SER A 69 -4.13 -0.36 -14.50
N LYS A 70 -3.23 -1.29 -14.83
CA LYS A 70 -3.26 -2.04 -16.09
C LYS A 70 -4.45 -3.00 -16.15
N GLU A 71 -4.77 -3.68 -15.06
CA GLU A 71 -5.95 -4.55 -15.02
C GLU A 71 -7.24 -3.76 -15.23
N ARG A 72 -7.39 -2.59 -14.60
CA ARG A 72 -8.53 -1.69 -14.82
C ARG A 72 -8.61 -1.21 -16.27
N GLU A 73 -7.49 -0.88 -16.90
CA GLU A 73 -7.45 -0.49 -18.33
C GLU A 73 -7.86 -1.64 -19.26
N LEU A 74 -7.42 -2.88 -18.98
CA LEU A 74 -7.78 -4.06 -19.77
C LEU A 74 -9.26 -4.44 -19.61
N VAL A 75 -9.81 -4.34 -18.40
CA VAL A 75 -11.26 -4.52 -18.17
C VAL A 75 -12.05 -3.46 -18.96
N ASN A 76 -11.63 -2.20 -18.92
CA ASN A 76 -12.28 -1.14 -19.70
C ASN A 76 -12.16 -1.34 -21.23
N GLN A 77 -11.08 -1.95 -21.73
CA GLN A 77 -10.93 -2.25 -23.17
C GLN A 77 -11.70 -3.49 -23.62
N SER A 78 -11.90 -4.48 -22.74
CA SER A 78 -12.60 -5.72 -23.07
C SER A 78 -14.12 -5.57 -23.03
N ASP A 79 -14.64 -4.67 -22.19
CA ASP A 79 -16.09 -4.56 -21.95
C ASP A 79 -16.78 -3.48 -22.79
N GLY A 80 -16.06 -2.65 -23.56
CA GLY A 80 -16.64 -1.67 -24.49
C GLY A 80 -17.53 -0.57 -23.87
N PHE A 81 -17.68 -0.54 -22.54
CA PHE A 81 -18.49 0.42 -21.80
C PHE A 81 -17.66 1.05 -20.67
N ALA A 82 -17.41 2.35 -20.78
CA ALA A 82 -16.77 3.13 -19.73
C ALA A 82 -17.81 3.56 -18.67
N HIS A 83 -17.75 3.00 -17.47
CA HIS A 83 -18.51 3.49 -16.33
C HIS A 83 -17.62 4.35 -15.43
N TYR A 84 -17.88 5.66 -15.44
CA TYR A 84 -17.31 6.60 -14.48
C TYR A 84 -18.24 6.68 -13.27
N HIS A 85 -17.72 6.42 -12.07
CA HIS A 85 -18.39 6.74 -10.82
C HIS A 85 -17.78 8.03 -10.26
N ASP A 86 -18.52 9.12 -10.42
CA ASP A 86 -18.23 10.43 -9.84
C ASP A 86 -18.82 10.47 -8.42
N LYS A 87 -18.00 10.74 -7.40
CA LYS A 87 -18.40 11.24 -6.07
C LYS A 87 -17.28 12.04 -5.43
#